data_AF-A0A952TNZ2-F1
#
_entry.id   AF-A0A952TNZ2-F1
#
_cell.length_a   1.000
_cell.length_b   1.000
_cell.length_c   1.000
_cell.angle_alpha   90.00
_cell.angle_beta   90.00
_cell.angle_gamma   90.00
#
_symmetry.space_group_name_H-M   'P 1'
#
loop_
_entity.id
_entity.type
_entity.pdbx_description
1 polymer ?
#
loop_
_entity_poly.entity_id
_entity_poly.type
_entity_poly.pdbx_seq_one_letter_code
_entity_poly.pdbx_strand_id
1 'polypeptide(L)'
;MLRLTLATILFLTANLAMAADGEHLCKSGKLERKVNIVELEAGKKAPCEVKYTKENGEEKVLYSAKADESYCSTKAHEFMGKLKELGWECPE
;
A
#
# COMPACT_ATOMS: atom_id res chain seq x y z
N MET A 1 -52.75 5.19 22.39
CA MET A 1 -51.27 5.26 22.45
C MET A 1 -50.74 3.87 22.14
N LEU A 2 -50.03 3.69 21.02
CA LEU A 2 -48.77 2.95 20.91
C LEU A 2 -48.34 2.96 19.42
N ARG A 3 -47.30 3.74 19.12
CA ARG A 3 -46.69 3.84 17.79
C ARG A 3 -45.72 2.67 17.64
N LEU A 4 -45.92 1.79 16.66
CA LEU A 4 -44.88 0.86 16.20
C LEU A 4 -44.53 1.19 14.74
N THR A 5 -43.65 2.17 14.56
CA THR A 5 -42.97 2.37 13.28
C THR A 5 -41.77 1.44 13.25
N LEU A 6 -41.89 0.36 12.47
CA LEU A 6 -40.85 -0.63 12.22
C LEU A 6 -39.71 0.04 11.42
N ALA A 7 -38.69 0.53 12.11
CA ALA A 7 -37.50 1.07 11.47
C ALA A 7 -36.54 -0.09 11.14
N THR A 8 -36.59 -0.57 9.89
CA THR A 8 -35.61 -1.51 9.34
C THR A 8 -34.25 -0.82 9.24
N ILE A 9 -33.33 -1.16 10.14
CA ILE A 9 -31.94 -0.70 10.11
C ILE A 9 -31.19 -1.56 9.08
N LEU A 10 -30.94 -0.98 7.90
CA LEU A 10 -30.08 -1.57 6.88
C LEU A 10 -28.62 -1.32 7.28
N PHE A 11 -27.98 -2.30 7.93
CA PHE A 11 -26.54 -2.26 8.18
C PHE A 11 -25.79 -2.48 6.86
N LEU A 12 -25.33 -1.40 6.22
CA LEU A 12 -24.31 -1.49 5.17
C LEU A 12 -22.97 -1.86 5.83
N THR A 13 -22.62 -3.14 5.81
CA THR A 13 -21.25 -3.56 6.11
C THR A 13 -20.36 -3.17 4.94
N ALA A 14 -19.59 -2.09 5.08
CA ALA A 14 -18.52 -1.76 4.15
C ALA A 14 -17.42 -2.82 4.28
N ASN A 15 -17.31 -3.71 3.28
CA ASN A 15 -16.15 -4.58 3.15
C ASN A 15 -14.95 -3.72 2.76
N LEU A 16 -14.13 -3.35 3.76
CA LEU A 16 -12.79 -2.85 3.51
C LEU A 16 -11.93 -4.05 3.11
N ALA A 17 -11.85 -4.31 1.80
CA ALA A 17 -10.82 -5.19 1.28
C ALA A 17 -9.48 -4.49 1.55
N MET A 18 -8.76 -4.94 2.58
CA MET A 18 -7.38 -4.55 2.78
C MET A 18 -6.58 -5.15 1.63
N ALA A 19 -6.26 -4.33 0.62
CA ALA A 19 -5.34 -4.71 -0.42
C ALA A 19 -4.00 -5.10 0.23
N ALA A 20 -3.43 -6.21 -0.21
CA ALA A 20 -2.05 -6.52 0.11
C ALA A 20 -1.18 -5.45 -0.58
N ASP A 21 -0.49 -4.61 0.20
CA ASP A 21 0.40 -3.53 -0.28
C ASP A 21 1.69 -4.08 -0.94
N GLY A 22 1.60 -5.18 -1.69
CA GLY A 22 2.73 -5.94 -2.20
C GLY A 22 3.58 -5.16 -3.21
N GLU A 23 3.07 -4.94 -4.43
CA GLU A 23 3.80 -4.25 -5.50
C GLU A 23 3.00 -3.07 -6.05
N HIS A 24 3.63 -1.90 -6.07
CA HIS A 24 3.07 -0.68 -6.66
C HIS A 24 3.88 -0.27 -7.89
N LEU A 25 3.20 -0.11 -9.02
CA LEU A 25 3.80 0.30 -10.29
C LEU A 25 3.55 1.78 -10.55
N CYS A 26 4.61 2.58 -10.50
CA CYS A 26 4.60 3.98 -10.86
C CYS A 26 5.04 4.17 -12.32
N LYS A 27 4.40 5.08 -13.06
CA LYS A 27 4.68 5.33 -14.48
C LYS A 27 5.00 6.79 -14.76
N SER A 28 5.90 7.04 -15.70
CA SER A 28 6.14 8.38 -16.26
C SER A 28 6.44 8.25 -17.76
N GLY A 29 5.42 8.53 -18.58
CA GLY A 29 5.47 8.25 -20.02
C GLY A 29 5.67 6.75 -20.30
N LYS A 30 6.85 6.38 -20.82
CA LYS A 30 7.22 4.98 -21.09
C LYS A 30 8.08 4.34 -20.00
N LEU A 31 8.44 5.09 -18.97
CA LEU A 31 9.27 4.61 -17.87
C LEU A 31 8.39 3.99 -16.79
N GLU A 32 8.90 2.92 -16.17
CA GLU A 32 8.24 2.21 -15.08
C GLU A 32 9.16 2.12 -13.87
N ARG A 33 8.59 2.30 -12.68
CA ARG A 33 9.26 2.15 -11.40
C ARG A 33 8.40 1.29 -10.49
N LYS A 34 9.02 0.32 -9.82
CA LYS A 34 8.33 -0.54 -8.86
C LYS A 34 8.68 -0.14 -7.44
N VAL A 35 7.68 0.00 -6.59
CA VAL A 35 7.82 0.13 -5.14
C VAL A 35 7.17 -1.10 -4.53
N ASN A 36 7.97 -1.98 -3.94
CA ASN A 36 7.52 -3.30 -3.50
C ASN A 36 7.78 -3.48 -1.99
N ILE A 37 6.78 -3.94 -1.25
CA ILE A 37 6.89 -4.30 0.16
C ILE A 37 7.12 -5.80 0.25
N VAL A 38 8.29 -6.16 0.75
CA VAL A 38 8.73 -7.54 0.90
C VAL A 38 8.64 -7.93 2.37
N GLU A 39 7.75 -8.88 2.68
CA GLU A 39 7.73 -9.57 3.96
C GLU A 39 8.94 -10.52 4.04
N LEU A 40 9.76 -10.40 5.09
CA LEU A 40 10.95 -11.23 5.27
C LEU A 40 10.64 -12.55 6.00
N GLU A 41 9.46 -12.65 6.61
CA GLU A 41 8.95 -13.87 7.23
C GLU A 41 7.55 -14.19 6.68
N ALA A 42 7.35 -15.43 6.24
CA ALA A 42 6.11 -15.83 5.60
C ALA A 42 4.90 -15.66 6.53
N GLY A 43 3.88 -14.93 6.06
CA GLY A 43 2.64 -14.68 6.80
C GLY A 43 2.75 -13.62 7.88
N LYS A 44 3.82 -12.82 7.89
CA LYS A 44 4.00 -11.70 8.82
C LYS A 44 4.28 -10.40 8.08
N LYS A 45 3.64 -9.32 8.54
CA LYS A 45 3.86 -7.96 8.03
C LYS A 45 5.19 -7.35 8.47
N ALA A 46 5.80 -7.88 9.51
CA ALA A 46 7.16 -7.55 9.94
C ALA A 46 7.87 -8.84 10.40
N PRO A 47 9.20 -8.95 10.22
CA PRO A 47 10.10 -8.00 9.57
C PRO A 47 9.81 -7.81 8.07
N CYS A 48 10.06 -6.61 7.54
CA CYS A 48 9.76 -6.24 6.15
C CYS A 48 10.79 -5.28 5.55
N GLU A 49 10.81 -5.17 4.23
CA GLU A 49 11.57 -4.20 3.45
C GLU A 49 10.69 -3.48 2.43
N VAL A 50 11.04 -2.24 2.11
CA VAL A 50 10.52 -1.54 0.93
C VAL A 50 11.63 -1.47 -0.10
N LYS A 51 11.39 -2.07 -1.27
CA LYS A 51 12.32 -2.12 -2.39
C LYS A 51 11.86 -1.22 -3.53
N TYR A 52 12.82 -0.57 -4.17
CA TYR A 52 12.59 0.27 -5.32
C TYR A 52 13.40 -0.24 -6.52
N THR A 53 12.69 -0.54 -7.60
CA THR A 53 13.29 -1.09 -8.82
C THR A 53 12.99 -0.19 -10.00
N LYS A 54 14.04 0.15 -10.76
CA LYS A 54 13.95 0.97 -11.97
C LYS A 54 13.75 0.11 -13.22
N GLU A 55 13.37 0.74 -14.33
CA GLU A 55 13.16 0.10 -15.63
C GLU A 55 14.39 -0.67 -16.14
N ASN A 56 15.60 -0.26 -15.75
CA ASN A 56 16.84 -0.93 -16.11
C ASN A 56 17.17 -2.14 -15.20
N GLY A 57 16.29 -2.49 -14.26
CA GLY A 57 16.49 -3.57 -13.29
C GLY A 57 17.33 -3.19 -12.06
N GLU A 58 17.79 -1.94 -11.95
CA GLU A 58 18.48 -1.46 -10.74
C GLU A 58 17.51 -1.49 -9.55
N GLU A 59 17.80 -2.32 -8.55
CA GLU A 59 17.03 -2.48 -7.32
C GLU A 59 17.77 -1.90 -6.12
N LYS A 60 17.03 -1.25 -5.22
CA LYS A 60 17.53 -0.76 -3.94
C LYS A 60 16.52 -0.99 -2.81
N VAL A 61 17.00 -1.46 -1.65
CA VAL A 61 16.24 -1.42 -0.40
C VAL A 61 16.24 0.03 0.12
N LEU A 62 15.06 0.64 0.22
CA LEU A 62 14.89 2.00 0.72
C LEU A 62 14.66 2.04 2.24
N TYR A 63 13.87 1.09 2.74
CA TYR A 63 13.41 1.05 4.13
C TYR A 63 13.37 -0.41 4.62
N SER A 64 13.54 -0.61 5.92
CA SER A 64 13.41 -1.91 6.56
C SER A 64 12.86 -1.75 7.98
N ALA A 65 11.99 -2.67 8.41
CA ALA A 65 11.50 -2.77 9.77
C ALA A 65 11.66 -4.17 10.31
N LYS A 66 11.91 -4.27 11.63
CA LYS A 66 12.08 -5.55 12.33
C LYS A 66 10.80 -6.04 13.00
N ALA A 67 9.96 -5.12 13.49
CA ALA A 67 8.81 -5.46 14.32
C ALA A 67 7.58 -4.58 14.09
N ASP A 68 7.72 -3.42 13.44
CA ASP A 68 6.60 -2.53 13.16
C ASP A 68 5.89 -2.99 11.88
N GLU A 69 4.73 -3.60 12.05
CA GLU A 69 3.88 -4.13 10.98
C GLU A 69 3.31 -3.06 10.04
N SER A 70 3.31 -1.79 10.45
CA SER A 70 2.77 -0.67 9.67
C SER A 70 3.85 0.11 8.93
N TYR A 71 5.13 -0.06 9.31
CA TYR A 71 6.22 0.78 8.86
C TYR A 71 6.43 0.71 7.35
N CYS A 72 6.51 -0.48 6.77
CA CYS A 72 6.80 -0.63 5.35
C CYS A 72 5.66 -0.10 4.46
N SER A 73 4.40 -0.36 4.80
CA SER A 73 3.22 0.21 4.13
C SER A 73 3.28 1.75 4.15
N THR A 74 3.44 2.34 5.34
CA THR A 74 3.55 3.79 5.51
C THR A 74 4.69 4.37 4.66
N LYS A 75 5.87 3.75 4.68
CA LYS A 75 7.03 4.22 3.92
C LYS A 75 6.90 4.04 2.41
N ALA A 76 6.21 3.01 1.94
CA ALA A 76 5.90 2.86 0.53
C ALA A 76 4.98 3.99 0.04
N HIS A 77 3.88 4.27 0.77
CA HIS A 77 2.97 5.37 0.41
C HIS A 77 3.65 6.74 0.47
N GLU A 78 4.45 7.03 1.50
CA GLU A 78 5.25 8.26 1.57
C GLU A 78 6.20 8.39 0.37
N PHE A 79 6.86 7.30 -0.03
CA PHE A 79 7.77 7.33 -1.16
C PHE A 79 7.05 7.48 -2.51
N MET A 80 5.91 6.81 -2.69
CA MET A 80 5.03 7.05 -3.84
C MET A 80 4.54 8.50 -3.90
N GLY A 81 4.25 9.13 -2.76
CA GLY A 81 3.95 10.56 -2.69
C GLY A 81 5.06 11.42 -3.28
N LYS A 82 6.33 11.13 -2.94
CA LYS A 82 7.49 11.82 -3.52
C LYS A 82 7.63 11.57 -5.01
N LEU A 83 7.35 10.35 -5.49
CA LEU A 83 7.34 10.06 -6.93
C LEU A 83 6.22 10.86 -7.63
N LYS A 84 5.03 10.97 -7.03
CA LYS A 84 3.93 11.81 -7.53
C LYS A 84 4.34 13.28 -7.64
N GLU A 85 5.02 13.83 -6.64
CA GLU A 85 5.60 15.19 -6.68
C GLU A 85 6.63 15.38 -7.82
N LEU A 86 7.32 14.31 -8.21
CA LEU A 86 8.27 14.29 -9.32
C LEU A 86 7.63 13.98 -10.69
N GLY A 87 6.30 13.96 -10.78
CA GLY A 87 5.57 13.75 -12.04
C GLY A 87 5.38 12.28 -12.42
N TRP A 88 5.44 11.36 -11.46
CA TRP A 88 5.10 9.96 -11.68
C TRP A 88 3.63 9.69 -11.31
N GLU A 89 2.96 8.88 -12.11
CA GLU A 89 1.63 8.36 -11.82
C GLU A 89 1.79 7.06 -11.03
N CYS A 90 1.46 7.08 -9.74
CA CYS A 90 1.47 5.89 -8.87
C CYS A 90 0.04 5.55 -8.41
N PRO A 91 -0.26 4.29 -8.10
CA PRO A 91 -1.53 3.91 -7.47
C PRO A 91 -1.76 4.66 -6.14
N GLU A 92 -3.02 4.73 -5.72
CA GLU A 92 -3.41 5.28 -4.41
C GLU A 92 -3.01 4.35 -3.26
#